data_AF-A0A7J4IC31-F1
#
_entry.id   AF-A0A7J4IC31-F1
#
_cell.length_a   1.000
_cell.length_b   1.000
_cell.length_c   1.000
_cell.angle_alpha   90.00
_cell.angle_beta   90.00
_cell.angle_gamma   90.00
#
_symmetry.space_group_name_H-M   'P 1'
#
loop_
_entity.id
_entity.type
_entity.pdbx_description
1 polymer ?
#
loop_
_entity_poly.entity_id
_entity_poly.type
_entity_poly.pdbx_seq_one_letter_code
_entity_poly.pdbx_strand_id
1 'polypeptide(L)'
;YQLSFNLTSYIGKTINISWQYVGFNGQSFGIDDIEIKGTMASEPALQITSITGPIGIKATIENTGTANATNVQWSINLNGGYIFLGNSKAGEEPIIPINSSIVVKIPLILGFGKTIIHVVASCTEGVTTDKLQNASMLLVFISTK
;
A
#
# COMPACT_ATOMS: atom_id res chain seq x y z
N TYR A 1 -31.79 -11.68 -28.39
CA TYR A 1 -31.49 -12.41 -27.14
C TYR A 1 -30.19 -11.86 -26.61
N GLN A 2 -30.16 -11.32 -25.39
CA GLN A 2 -28.92 -10.77 -24.83
C GLN A 2 -28.25 -11.86 -24.00
N LEU A 3 -27.01 -12.20 -24.33
CA LEU A 3 -26.22 -13.19 -23.60
C LEU A 3 -25.20 -12.42 -22.75
N SER A 4 -25.30 -12.56 -21.43
CA SER A 4 -24.37 -11.94 -20.49
C SER A 4 -23.45 -13.02 -19.91
N PHE A 5 -22.15 -12.77 -19.94
CA PHE A 5 -21.13 -13.66 -19.40
C PHE A 5 -20.49 -13.02 -18.15
N ASN A 6 -20.41 -13.75 -17.05
CA ASN A 6 -19.60 -13.35 -15.90
C ASN A 6 -18.17 -13.84 -16.10
N LEU A 7 -17.20 -12.91 -16.10
CA LEU A 7 -15.79 -13.19 -16.37
C LEU A 7 -14.87 -12.96 -15.17
N THR A 8 -15.40 -12.79 -13.95
CA THR A 8 -14.60 -12.44 -12.75
C THR A 8 -13.47 -13.44 -12.47
N SER A 9 -13.63 -14.72 -12.80
CA SER A 9 -12.60 -15.75 -12.60
C SER A 9 -11.41 -15.68 -13.59
N TYR A 10 -11.49 -14.81 -14.60
CA TYR A 10 -10.48 -14.64 -15.65
C TYR A 10 -9.72 -13.32 -15.53
N ILE A 11 -9.88 -12.57 -14.44
CA ILE A 11 -9.09 -11.35 -14.18
C ILE A 11 -7.58 -11.69 -14.26
N GLY A 12 -6.85 -10.89 -15.04
CA GLY A 12 -5.40 -11.07 -15.27
C GLY A 12 -5.02 -12.21 -16.21
N LYS A 13 -5.97 -12.86 -16.89
CA LYS A 13 -5.72 -13.96 -17.84
C LYS A 13 -6.16 -13.57 -19.26
N THR A 14 -5.45 -14.09 -20.26
CA THR A 14 -5.87 -13.96 -21.67
C THR A 14 -7.10 -14.83 -21.92
N ILE A 15 -8.17 -14.24 -22.45
CA ILE A 15 -9.36 -14.95 -22.90
C ILE A 15 -9.34 -15.00 -24.43
N ASN A 16 -9.28 -16.20 -25.00
CA ASN A 16 -9.42 -16.41 -26.43
C ASN A 16 -10.88 -16.73 -26.74
N ILE A 17 -11.53 -15.90 -27.55
CA ILE A 17 -12.88 -16.14 -28.03
C ILE A 17 -12.77 -16.86 -29.37
N SER A 18 -13.26 -18.09 -29.45
CA SER A 18 -13.39 -18.84 -30.69
C SER A 18 -14.87 -19.13 -30.93
N TRP A 19 -15.33 -18.90 -32.15
CA TRP A 19 -16.66 -19.31 -32.58
C TRP A 19 -16.55 -20.40 -33.64
N GLN A 20 -17.44 -21.37 -33.57
CA GLN A 20 -17.63 -22.37 -34.61
C GLN A 20 -19.07 -22.28 -35.09
N TYR A 21 -19.25 -22.11 -36.40
CA TYR A 21 -20.57 -22.11 -37.01
C TYR A 21 -21.06 -23.55 -37.25
N VAL A 22 -22.33 -23.80 -36.95
CA VAL A 22 -23.05 -25.02 -37.38
C VAL A 22 -24.42 -24.58 -37.89
N GLY A 23 -24.65 -24.64 -39.21
CA GLY A 23 -25.96 -24.32 -39.77
C GLY A 23 -26.17 -24.88 -41.18
N PHE A 24 -27.44 -25.09 -41.53
CA PHE A 24 -27.86 -25.88 -42.69
C PHE A 24 -27.89 -25.12 -44.04
N ASN A 25 -27.80 -23.78 -44.06
CA ASN A 25 -28.16 -22.97 -45.25
C ASN A 25 -27.16 -21.84 -45.63
N GLY A 26 -25.89 -21.93 -45.24
CA GLY A 26 -24.83 -21.03 -45.74
C GLY A 26 -24.91 -19.54 -45.37
N GLN A 27 -25.78 -19.13 -44.44
CA GLN A 27 -25.79 -17.77 -43.90
C GLN A 27 -24.69 -17.62 -42.83
N SER A 28 -23.86 -16.57 -42.94
CA SER A 28 -22.83 -16.24 -41.96
C SER A 28 -23.29 -15.07 -41.08
N PHE A 29 -23.31 -15.27 -39.77
CA PHE A 29 -23.44 -14.18 -38.79
C PHE A 29 -22.05 -13.93 -38.19
N GLY A 30 -21.51 -12.72 -38.40
CA GLY A 30 -20.31 -12.27 -37.71
C GLY A 30 -20.64 -11.88 -36.28
N ILE A 31 -19.62 -11.87 -35.41
CA ILE A 31 -19.73 -11.10 -34.18
C ILE A 31 -19.54 -9.65 -34.57
N ASP A 32 -20.61 -8.87 -34.50
CA ASP A 32 -20.58 -7.42 -34.66
C ASP A 32 -20.82 -6.78 -33.28
N ASP A 33 -20.18 -5.64 -33.00
CA ASP A 33 -20.27 -4.89 -31.75
C ASP A 33 -19.86 -5.63 -30.44
N ILE A 34 -18.61 -6.11 -30.35
CA ILE A 34 -18.05 -6.56 -29.05
C ILE A 34 -17.66 -5.36 -28.19
N GLU A 35 -18.46 -5.09 -27.14
CA GLU A 35 -18.12 -4.09 -26.12
C GLU A 35 -17.64 -4.77 -24.82
N ILE A 36 -16.36 -4.61 -24.48
CA ILE A 36 -15.82 -5.06 -23.20
C ILE A 36 -16.06 -3.97 -22.15
N LYS A 37 -17.06 -4.17 -21.29
CA LYS A 37 -17.30 -3.30 -20.12
C LYS A 37 -16.53 -3.84 -18.92
N GLY A 38 -15.26 -3.47 -18.82
CA GLY A 38 -14.42 -3.79 -17.67
C GLY A 38 -13.34 -2.75 -17.49
N THR A 39 -13.50 -1.88 -16.49
CA THR A 39 -12.38 -1.10 -15.97
C THR A 39 -11.64 -2.00 -15.01
N MET A 40 -10.31 -2.14 -15.14
CA MET A 40 -9.52 -2.69 -14.03
C MET A 40 -9.84 -1.81 -12.82
N ALA A 41 -10.35 -2.39 -11.74
CA ALA A 41 -10.56 -1.63 -10.51
C ALA A 41 -9.19 -1.05 -10.13
N SER A 42 -9.08 0.28 -10.17
CA SER A 42 -7.87 0.93 -9.72
C SER A 42 -7.93 0.98 -8.20
N GLU A 43 -6.94 0.38 -7.56
CA GLU A 43 -6.87 0.28 -6.11
C GLU A 43 -5.46 0.71 -5.66
N PRO A 44 -5.34 1.49 -4.57
CA PRO A 44 -4.03 1.77 -4.00
C PRO A 44 -3.46 0.50 -3.38
N ALA A 45 -2.14 0.43 -3.25
CA ALA A 45 -1.46 -0.62 -2.51
C ALA A 45 -0.33 0.01 -1.73
N LEU A 46 -0.37 -0.07 -0.39
CA LEU A 46 0.63 0.57 0.46
C LEU A 46 1.71 -0.42 0.89
N GLN A 47 2.95 0.04 0.92
CA GLN A 47 4.09 -0.75 1.37
C GLN A 47 5.07 0.10 2.19
N ILE A 48 5.54 -0.45 3.32
CA ILE A 48 6.62 0.16 4.11
C ILE A 48 7.97 -0.43 3.68
N THR A 49 8.70 0.32 2.85
CA THR A 49 9.93 -0.20 2.23
C THR A 49 11.13 -0.13 3.15
N SER A 50 11.30 0.98 3.89
CA SER A 50 12.46 1.17 4.76
C SER A 50 12.07 1.71 6.14
N ILE A 51 12.83 1.32 7.16
CA ILE A 51 12.82 1.90 8.52
C ILE A 51 14.29 2.09 8.91
N THR A 52 14.72 3.32 9.15
CA THR A 52 16.14 3.68 9.35
C THR A 52 16.34 4.60 10.56
N GLY A 53 17.50 4.44 11.22
CA GLY A 53 18.05 5.30 12.29
C GLY A 53 19.49 5.75 11.94
N PRO A 54 20.36 6.16 12.89
CA PRO A 54 20.26 6.00 14.35
C PRO A 54 19.75 7.23 15.11
N ILE A 55 19.73 8.42 14.50
CA ILE A 55 19.17 9.63 15.09
C ILE A 55 17.70 9.72 14.70
N GLY A 56 16.81 9.39 15.64
CA GLY A 56 15.39 9.29 15.36
C GLY A 56 15.04 8.06 14.49
N ILE A 57 13.83 8.07 13.94
CA ILE A 57 13.34 7.07 12.99
C ILE A 57 12.84 7.77 11.74
N LYS A 58 13.21 7.22 10.58
CA LYS A 58 12.61 7.55 9.28
C LYS A 58 12.03 6.28 8.69
N ALA A 59 10.77 6.34 8.25
CA ALA A 59 10.13 5.25 7.53
C ALA A 59 9.62 5.75 6.18
N THR A 60 9.78 4.94 5.14
CA THR A 60 9.27 5.21 3.80
C THR A 60 8.00 4.41 3.56
N ILE A 61 6.92 5.11 3.22
CA ILE A 61 5.64 4.51 2.82
C ILE A 61 5.46 4.78 1.33
N GLU A 62 5.27 3.72 0.55
CA GLU A 62 5.14 3.77 -0.90
C GLU A 62 3.76 3.29 -1.33
N ASN A 63 3.19 3.93 -2.35
CA ASN A 63 1.99 3.45 -3.03
C ASN A 63 2.39 2.73 -4.32
N THR A 64 2.36 1.40 -4.28
CA THR A 64 2.67 0.50 -5.40
C THR A 64 1.41 0.03 -6.15
N GLY A 65 0.25 0.62 -5.83
CA GLY A 65 -1.04 0.28 -6.43
C GLY A 65 -1.24 0.87 -7.83
N THR A 66 -2.47 0.78 -8.31
CA THR A 66 -2.90 1.34 -9.61
C THR A 66 -3.77 2.58 -9.46
N ALA A 67 -4.04 3.01 -8.22
CA ALA A 67 -4.74 4.26 -7.88
C ALA A 67 -3.98 5.06 -6.83
N ASN A 68 -4.38 6.32 -6.64
CA ASN A 68 -3.90 7.14 -5.53
C ASN A 68 -4.42 6.61 -4.20
N ALA A 69 -3.62 6.69 -3.14
CA ALA A 69 -4.06 6.45 -1.78
C ALA A 69 -4.43 7.79 -1.14
N THR A 70 -5.65 7.94 -0.61
CA THR A 70 -6.15 9.21 -0.07
C THR A 70 -6.34 9.18 1.45
N ASN A 71 -6.06 10.32 2.09
CA ASN A 71 -6.07 10.51 3.55
C ASN A 71 -5.32 9.38 4.26
N VAL A 72 -4.06 9.19 3.90
CA VAL A 72 -3.21 8.15 4.44
C VAL A 72 -2.83 8.52 5.87
N GLN A 73 -3.51 7.89 6.83
CA GLN A 73 -3.20 7.96 8.25
C GLN A 73 -2.01 7.06 8.51
N TRP A 74 -0.98 7.58 9.17
CA TRP A 74 0.21 6.81 9.51
C TRP A 74 0.60 7.00 10.97
N SER A 75 1.26 5.98 11.52
CA SER A 75 1.85 6.07 12.86
C SER A 75 3.18 5.32 12.93
N ILE A 76 4.06 5.82 13.78
CA ILE A 76 5.31 5.19 14.21
C ILE A 76 5.21 5.07 15.72
N ASN A 77 5.28 3.86 16.24
CA ASN A 77 5.23 3.57 17.67
C ASN A 77 6.45 2.75 18.07
N LEU A 78 7.01 3.01 19.24
CA LEU A 78 8.10 2.23 19.82
C LEU A 78 7.61 1.48 21.05
N ASN A 79 7.81 0.17 21.05
CA ASN A 79 7.38 -0.72 22.13
C ASN A 79 8.60 -1.38 22.78
N GLY A 80 8.75 -1.18 24.08
CA GLY A 80 9.86 -1.71 24.88
C GLY A 80 10.98 -0.70 25.13
N GLY A 81 11.96 -1.12 25.93
CA GLY A 81 13.01 -0.26 26.43
C GLY A 81 12.49 0.84 27.37
N TYR A 82 13.40 1.74 27.77
CA TYR A 82 13.07 2.93 28.55
C TYR A 82 13.17 4.13 27.63
N ILE A 83 12.04 4.79 27.33
CA ILE A 83 11.95 5.91 26.39
C ILE A 83 11.52 7.17 27.14
N PHE A 84 12.37 8.20 27.09
CA PHE A 84 12.12 9.51 27.70
C PHE A 84 11.48 10.50 26.70
N LEU A 85 11.78 10.36 25.41
CA LEU A 85 11.26 11.23 24.37
C LEU A 85 11.10 10.50 23.04
N GLY A 86 10.05 10.83 22.29
CA GLY A 86 9.86 10.35 20.92
C GLY A 86 9.33 8.92 20.82
N ASN A 87 8.60 8.43 21.82
CA ASN A 87 8.04 7.06 21.83
C ASN A 87 7.02 6.79 20.72
N SER A 88 6.38 7.82 20.19
CA SER A 88 5.37 7.70 19.14
C SER A 88 5.23 8.99 18.35
N LYS A 89 4.74 8.87 17.11
CA LYS A 89 4.25 9.98 16.30
C LYS A 89 3.24 9.46 15.28
N ALA A 90 2.18 10.22 15.06
CA ALA A 90 1.22 9.97 14.01
C ALA A 90 1.06 11.19 13.11
N GLY A 91 0.46 10.99 11.96
CA GLY A 91 0.10 12.06 11.05
C GLY A 91 -0.78 11.55 9.93
N GLU A 92 -1.10 12.48 9.04
CA GLU A 92 -1.92 12.25 7.87
C GLU A 92 -1.21 12.80 6.66
N GLU A 93 -1.27 12.07 5.56
CA GLU A 93 -0.91 12.56 4.24
C GLU A 93 -2.16 12.60 3.37
N PRO A 94 -2.56 13.76 2.82
CA PRO A 94 -3.78 13.87 2.02
C PRO A 94 -3.79 12.93 0.82
N ILE A 95 -2.62 12.72 0.20
CA ILE A 95 -2.49 11.85 -0.96
C ILE A 95 -1.09 11.28 -1.08
N ILE A 96 -0.99 9.98 -1.36
CA ILE A 96 0.21 9.35 -1.91
C ILE A 96 -0.13 8.94 -3.35
N PRO A 97 0.37 9.67 -4.37
CA PRO A 97 0.08 9.34 -5.76
C PRO A 97 0.57 7.94 -6.13
N ILE A 98 0.03 7.41 -7.23
CA ILE A 98 0.51 6.16 -7.82
C ILE A 98 2.04 6.19 -8.02
N ASN A 99 2.71 5.08 -7.71
CA ASN A 99 4.17 4.90 -7.84
C ASN A 99 5.00 5.98 -7.13
N SER A 100 4.45 6.58 -6.07
CA SER A 100 5.11 7.61 -5.28
C SER A 100 5.28 7.15 -3.84
N SER A 101 6.18 7.81 -3.11
CA SER A 101 6.44 7.53 -1.70
C SER A 101 6.55 8.80 -0.88
N ILE A 102 6.29 8.65 0.42
CA ILE A 102 6.51 9.67 1.43
C ILE A 102 7.47 9.16 2.50
N VAL A 103 8.14 10.09 3.17
CA VAL A 103 9.03 9.78 4.30
C VAL A 103 8.45 10.39 5.58
N VAL A 104 8.04 9.52 6.49
CA VAL A 104 7.52 9.89 7.80
C VAL A 104 8.62 9.72 8.85
N LYS A 105 8.68 10.61 9.85
CA LYS A 105 9.81 10.64 10.78
C LYS A 105 9.49 11.10 12.19
N ILE A 106 10.16 10.44 13.14
CA ILE A 106 10.39 10.92 14.51
C ILE A 106 11.81 11.49 14.53
N PRO A 107 12.00 12.80 14.73
CA PRO A 107 13.32 13.44 14.56
C PRO A 107 14.33 13.05 15.62
N LEU A 108 13.88 12.75 16.84
CA LEU A 108 14.73 12.41 17.97
C LEU A 108 14.02 11.42 18.88
N ILE A 109 14.73 10.36 19.27
CA ILE A 109 14.28 9.36 20.23
C ILE A 109 15.34 9.23 21.31
N LEU A 110 14.93 9.41 22.55
CA LEU A 110 15.82 9.33 23.71
C LEU A 110 15.38 8.18 24.57
N GLY A 111 16.25 7.17 24.67
CA GLY A 111 15.96 6.00 25.46
C GLY A 111 17.11 5.02 25.50
N PHE A 112 16.92 3.94 26.24
CA PHE A 112 17.88 2.85 26.36
C PHE A 112 17.18 1.49 26.30
N GLY A 113 17.86 0.51 25.70
CA GLY A 113 17.43 -0.89 25.67
C GLY A 113 16.87 -1.32 24.30
N LYS A 114 16.39 -2.57 24.24
CA LYS A 114 15.78 -3.14 23.03
C LYS A 114 14.36 -2.61 22.86
N THR A 115 14.01 -2.25 21.63
CA THR A 115 12.68 -1.76 21.28
C THR A 115 12.23 -2.38 19.97
N ILE A 116 10.92 -2.39 19.75
CA ILE A 116 10.30 -2.75 18.47
C ILE A 116 9.68 -1.49 17.90
N ILE A 117 10.08 -1.13 16.68
CA ILE A 117 9.48 -0.05 15.91
C ILE A 117 8.30 -0.64 15.16
N HIS A 118 7.11 -0.09 15.37
CA HIS A 118 5.88 -0.45 14.69
C HIS A 118 5.43 0.73 13.82
N VAL A 119 5.51 0.57 12.50
CA VAL A 119 5.00 1.54 11.54
C VAL A 119 3.70 1.00 10.97
N VAL A 120 2.65 1.82 10.95
CA VAL A 120 1.34 1.48 10.38
C VAL A 120 0.94 2.59 9.43
N ALA A 121 0.35 2.24 8.29
CA ALA A 121 -0.28 3.18 7.37
C ALA A 121 -1.61 2.61 6.86
N SER A 122 -2.65 3.43 6.85
CA SER A 122 -3.99 3.08 6.37
C SER A 122 -4.59 4.23 5.57
N CYS A 123 -5.33 3.93 4.50
CA CYS A 123 -6.00 4.94 3.67
C CYS A 123 -7.52 4.76 3.63
N THR A 124 -8.23 5.75 3.10
CA THR A 124 -9.71 5.76 3.03
C THR A 124 -10.27 4.63 2.18
N GLU A 125 -9.48 4.16 1.20
CA GLU A 125 -9.81 3.03 0.33
C GLU A 125 -9.78 1.67 1.06
N GLY A 126 -9.47 1.64 2.36
CA GLY A 126 -9.51 0.44 3.19
C GLY A 126 -8.23 -0.40 3.16
N VAL A 127 -7.17 0.10 2.51
CA VAL A 127 -5.87 -0.57 2.48
C VAL A 127 -5.09 -0.22 3.74
N THR A 128 -4.57 -1.24 4.41
CA THR A 128 -3.71 -1.11 5.59
C THR A 128 -2.42 -1.89 5.40
N THR A 129 -1.31 -1.31 5.80
CA THR A 129 0.00 -1.96 5.84
C THR A 129 0.68 -1.66 7.17
N ASP A 130 1.43 -2.62 7.70
CA ASP A 130 2.23 -2.46 8.90
C ASP A 130 3.60 -3.13 8.75
N LYS A 131 4.56 -2.66 9.54
CA LYS A 131 5.89 -3.25 9.62
C LYS A 131 6.46 -3.13 11.02
N LEU A 132 6.88 -4.26 11.56
CA LEU A 132 7.63 -4.37 12.80
C LEU A 132 9.12 -4.49 12.52
N GLN A 133 9.93 -3.70 13.23
CA GLN A 133 11.38 -3.72 13.11
C GLN A 133 12.03 -3.71 14.49
N ASN A 134 12.81 -4.75 14.79
CA ASN A 134 13.64 -4.79 15.98
C ASN A 134 14.73 -3.71 15.90
N ALA A 135 14.93 -2.99 17.00
CA ALA A 135 15.94 -1.97 17.15
C ALA A 135 16.51 -1.93 18.57
N SER A 136 17.65 -1.27 18.72
CA SER A 136 18.27 -1.00 20.03
C SER A 136 18.45 0.50 20.17
N MET A 137 18.04 1.04 21.31
CA MET A 137 18.24 2.44 21.67
C MET A 137 19.45 2.57 22.58
N LEU A 138 20.26 3.59 22.31
CA LEU A 138 21.40 3.95 23.12
C LEU A 138 21.28 5.43 23.49
N LEU A 139 21.33 5.72 24.78
CA LEU A 139 21.25 7.08 25.27
C LEU A 139 22.61 7.74 25.06
N VAL A 140 22.70 8.77 24.21
CA VAL A 140 23.93 9.56 24.04
C VAL A 140 23.62 11.05 24.21
N PHE A 141 24.15 11.64 25.27
CA PHE A 141 24.15 13.09 25.52
C PHE A 141 25.40 13.54 26.25
N ILE A 142 25.84 14.76 25.96
CA ILE A 142 26.77 15.53 26.79
C ILE A 142 25.98 16.77 27.27
N SER A 143 25.86 16.92 28.59
CA SER A 143 25.24 18.09 29.23
C SER A 143 26.35 19.03 29.71
N THR A 144 26.29 20.31 29.32
CA THR A 144 27.12 21.37 29.92
C THR A 144 26.32 22.09 31.01
N LYS A 145 27.01 22.67 32.01
CA LYS A 145 26.38 23.49 33.06
C LYS A 145 25.93 24.84 32.51
#